data_AF-A0A2W1LYN3-F1
#
_entry.id   AF-A0A2W1LYN3-F1
#
_cell.length_a   1.000
_cell.length_b   1.000
_cell.length_c   1.000
_cell.angle_alpha   90.00
_cell.angle_beta   90.00
_cell.angle_gamma   90.00
#
_symmetry.space_group_name_H-M   'P 1'
#
loop_
_entity.id
_entity.type
_entity.pdbx_description
1 polymer ?
#
loop_
_entity_poly.entity_id
_entity_poly.type
_entity_poly.pdbx_seq_one_letter_code
_entity_poly.pdbx_strand_id
1 'polypeptide(L)'
;MLIAFDSTQQALRAEMLLEYAEIEIDIRPTPKEITAGCALSIDFPDVDLQQVAAVIIEEKVEIRGIFEQVGNQYIPVRLDS
;
A
#
# COMPACT_ATOMS: atom_id res chain seq x y z
N MET A 1 8.20 2.13 0.06
CA MET A 1 7.27 1.33 0.89
C MET A 1 6.19 0.73 0.00
N LEU A 2 5.42 -0.24 0.50
CA LEU A 2 4.40 -0.93 -0.29
C LEU A 2 3.11 -1.15 0.49
N ILE A 3 1.96 -0.92 -0.14
CA ILE A 3 0.63 -1.31 0.34
C ILE A 3 0.20 -2.57 -0.40
N ALA A 4 -0.20 -3.61 0.31
CA ALA A 4 -0.78 -4.81 -0.29
C ALA A 4 -2.31 -4.83 -0.10
N PHE A 5 -3.03 -5.30 -1.12
CA PHE A 5 -4.48 -5.37 -1.11
C PHE A 5 -4.95 -6.81 -1.34
N ASP A 6 -6.10 -7.15 -0.75
CA ASP A 6 -6.77 -8.43 -1.00
C ASP A 6 -7.70 -8.39 -2.23
N SER A 7 -7.94 -7.19 -2.80
CA SER A 7 -8.85 -6.95 -3.92
C SER A 7 -8.27 -5.92 -4.91
N THR A 8 -8.39 -6.20 -6.21
CA THR A 8 -8.07 -5.25 -7.29
C THR A 8 -8.86 -3.95 -7.16
N GLN A 9 -10.14 -4.02 -6.76
CA GLN A 9 -10.99 -2.84 -6.64
C GLN A 9 -10.51 -1.91 -5.53
N GLN A 10 -10.04 -2.47 -4.41
CA GLN A 10 -9.46 -1.67 -3.33
C GLN A 10 -8.14 -1.03 -3.75
N ALA A 11 -7.29 -1.76 -4.50
CA ALA A 11 -6.05 -1.20 -5.04
C ALA A 11 -6.31 -0.02 -5.99
N LEU A 12 -7.21 -0.17 -6.97
CA LEU A 12 -7.55 0.90 -7.91
C LEU A 12 -8.23 2.10 -7.22
N ARG A 13 -9.05 1.84 -6.20
CA ARG A 13 -9.63 2.92 -5.39
C ARG A 13 -8.54 3.68 -4.63
N ALA A 14 -7.60 2.96 -4.02
CA ALA A 14 -6.49 3.57 -3.29
C ALA A 14 -5.59 4.38 -4.23
N GLU A 15 -5.28 3.87 -5.42
CA GLU A 15 -4.54 4.58 -6.46
C GLU A 15 -5.14 5.95 -6.73
N MET A 16 -6.43 5.99 -7.10
CA MET A 16 -7.12 7.26 -7.36
C MET A 16 -7.07 8.23 -6.17
N LEU A 17 -7.21 7.74 -4.94
CA LEU A 17 -7.19 8.57 -3.74
C LEU A 17 -5.79 9.13 -3.44
N LEU A 18 -4.75 8.33 -3.63
CA LEU A 18 -3.36 8.71 -3.42
C LEU A 18 -2.88 9.67 -4.50
N GLU A 19 -3.27 9.46 -5.77
CA GLU A 19 -3.05 10.41 -6.85
C GLU A 19 -3.73 11.76 -6.59
N TYR A 20 -4.96 11.76 -6.07
CA TYR A 20 -5.66 12.98 -5.68
C TYR A 20 -4.97 13.72 -4.53
N ALA A 21 -4.30 12.97 -3.65
CA ALA A 21 -3.45 13.52 -2.58
C ALA A 21 -2.05 13.95 -3.06
N GLU A 22 -1.79 13.91 -4.37
CA GLU A 22 -0.51 14.24 -5.03
C GLU A 22 0.67 13.37 -4.55
N ILE A 23 0.40 12.12 -4.15
CA ILE A 23 1.43 11.17 -3.72
C ILE A 23 1.95 10.41 -4.95
N GLU A 24 3.27 10.35 -5.11
CA GLU A 24 3.90 9.56 -6.17
C GLU A 24 3.72 8.06 -5.87
N ILE A 25 3.08 7.34 -6.78
CA ILE A 25 2.77 5.92 -6.59
C ILE A 25 3.04 5.10 -7.86
N ASP A 26 3.28 3.80 -7.68
CA ASP A 26 3.34 2.82 -8.78
C ASP A 26 2.51 1.57 -8.46
N ILE A 27 1.72 1.09 -9.42
CA ILE A 27 0.95 -0.15 -9.31
C ILE A 27 1.73 -1.31 -9.90
N ARG A 28 1.80 -2.41 -9.15
CA ARG A 28 2.33 -3.67 -9.67
C ARG A 28 1.66 -4.90 -9.07
N PRO A 29 1.90 -6.10 -9.62
CA PRO A 29 1.51 -7.34 -8.96
C PRO A 29 2.17 -7.47 -7.59
N THR A 30 1.39 -7.96 -6.62
CA THR A 30 1.88 -8.18 -5.25
C THR A 30 3.06 -9.17 -5.26
N PRO A 31 4.20 -8.84 -4.60
CA PRO A 31 5.32 -9.76 -4.51
C PRO A 31 4.92 -11.08 -3.84
N LYS A 32 5.47 -12.19 -4.34
CA LYS A 32 5.18 -13.55 -3.83
C LYS A 32 5.63 -13.72 -2.37
N GLU A 33 6.63 -12.95 -1.96
CA GLU A 33 7.15 -12.86 -0.60
C GLU A 33 6.09 -12.35 0.40
N ILE A 34 5.11 -11.57 -0.08
CA ILE A 34 3.98 -11.09 0.74
C ILE A 34 2.82 -12.09 0.66
N THR A 35 2.40 -12.45 -0.56
CA THR A 35 1.36 -13.46 -0.77
C THR A 35 1.41 -14.02 -2.19
N ALA A 36 1.07 -15.29 -2.34
CA ALA A 36 1.01 -15.95 -3.65
C ALA A 36 -0.33 -15.72 -4.39
N GLY A 37 -1.29 -14.97 -3.83
CA GLY A 37 -2.69 -15.07 -4.24
C GLY A 37 -3.58 -13.82 -4.19
N CYS A 38 -3.06 -12.59 -4.29
CA CYS A 38 -3.90 -11.39 -4.47
C CYS A 38 -3.33 -10.40 -5.50
N ALA A 39 -4.20 -9.52 -5.99
CA ALA A 39 -4.14 -8.95 -7.33
C ALA A 39 -3.09 -7.86 -7.57
N LEU A 40 -2.95 -6.89 -6.67
CA LEU A 40 -2.11 -5.70 -6.87
C LEU A 40 -1.60 -5.15 -5.55
N SER A 41 -0.47 -4.46 -5.64
CA SER A 41 0.15 -3.66 -4.60
C SER A 41 0.50 -2.27 -5.14
N ILE A 42 0.58 -1.29 -4.24
CA ILE A 42 1.00 0.08 -4.56
C ILE A 42 2.32 0.36 -3.87
N ASP A 43 3.36 0.70 -4.61
CA ASP A 43 4.59 1.26 -4.06
C ASP A 43 4.45 2.78 -3.92
N PHE A 44 5.07 3.33 -2.88
CA PHE A 44 5.09 4.76 -2.57
C PHE A 44 6.35 5.14 -1.77
N PRO A 45 6.80 6.40 -1.78
CA PRO A 45 7.94 6.87 -0.98
C PRO A 45 7.74 6.69 0.52
N ASP A 46 8.80 6.36 1.25
CA ASP A 46 8.76 6.23 2.71
C ASP A 46 8.40 7.54 3.43
N VAL A 47 8.83 8.67 2.87
CA VAL A 47 8.49 10.02 3.35
C VAL A 47 6.98 10.28 3.40
N ASP A 48 6.19 9.60 2.56
CA ASP A 48 4.75 9.80 2.45
C ASP A 48 3.93 8.86 3.36
N LEU A 49 4.58 8.01 4.16
CA LEU A 49 3.92 7.02 5.02
C LEU A 49 2.80 7.60 5.88
N GLN A 50 3.03 8.76 6.50
CA GLN A 50 2.04 9.40 7.37
C GLN A 50 0.81 9.87 6.57
N GLN A 51 1.02 10.43 5.38
CA GLN A 51 -0.05 10.91 4.52
C GLN A 51 -0.83 9.73 3.91
N VAL A 52 -0.14 8.71 3.44
CA VAL A 52 -0.74 7.45 2.97
C VAL A 52 -1.59 6.82 4.06
N ALA A 53 -1.05 6.68 5.29
CA ALA A 53 -1.79 6.12 6.41
C ALA A 53 -3.05 6.93 6.73
N ALA A 54 -2.97 8.26 6.73
CA ALA A 54 -4.12 9.13 6.93
C ALA A 54 -5.21 8.89 5.87
N VAL A 55 -4.85 8.89 4.58
CA VAL A 55 -5.79 8.63 3.48
C VAL A 55 -6.47 7.26 3.65
N ILE A 56 -5.71 6.20 3.94
CA ILE A 56 -6.25 4.85 4.13
C ILE A 56 -7.26 4.80 5.30
N ILE A 57 -6.95 5.45 6.43
CA ILE A 57 -7.79 5.48 7.62
C ILE A 57 -9.05 6.32 7.39
N GLU A 58 -8.90 7.53 6.86
CA GLU A 58 -9.99 8.49 6.63
C GLU A 58 -11.00 7.96 5.61
N GLU A 59 -10.50 7.43 4.48
CA GLU A 59 -11.31 6.90 3.39
C GLU A 59 -11.75 5.45 3.60
N LYS A 60 -11.35 4.84 4.73
CA LYS A 60 -11.67 3.46 5.11
C LYS A 60 -11.33 2.48 3.99
N VAL A 61 -10.13 2.62 3.43
CA VAL A 61 -9.62 1.71 2.40
C VAL A 61 -9.18 0.43 3.10
N GLU A 62 -9.76 -0.70 2.71
CA GLU A 62 -9.34 -1.99 3.26
C GLU A 62 -8.03 -2.42 2.61
N ILE A 63 -7.01 -2.61 3.44
CA ILE A 63 -5.69 -3.07 3.02
C ILE A 63 -5.33 -4.34 3.78
N ARG A 64 -4.51 -5.17 3.14
CA ARG A 64 -3.87 -6.30 3.82
C ARG A 64 -2.82 -5.80 4.83
N GLY A 65 -2.13 -4.73 4.47
CA GLY A 65 -1.14 -4.06 5.31
C GLY A 65 -0.18 -3.20 4.50
N ILE A 66 0.62 -2.43 5.22
CA ILE A 66 1.76 -1.68 4.68
C ILE A 66 3.05 -2.44 5.05
N PHE A 67 3.97 -2.51 4.11
CA PHE A 67 5.21 -3.26 4.20
C PHE A 67 6.40 -2.39 3.82
N GLU A 68 7.49 -2.57 4.56
CA GLU A 68 8.80 -2.02 4.21
C GLU A 68 9.63 -3.12 3.55
N GLN A 69 10.30 -2.80 2.44
CA GLN A 69 11.22 -3.73 1.80
C GLN A 69 12.61 -3.60 2.43
N VAL A 70 13.05 -4.64 3.13
CA VAL A 70 14.39 -4.73 3.73
C VAL A 70 15.15 -5.84 3.03
N GLY A 71 15.99 -5.46 2.06
CA GLY A 71 16.66 -6.39 1.16
C GLY A 71 15.66 -7.18 0.30
N ASN A 72 15.61 -8.49 0.48
CA ASN A 72 14.72 -9.40 -0.25
C ASN A 72 13.45 -9.77 0.52
N GLN A 73 13.18 -9.11 1.65
CA GLN A 73 12.04 -9.40 2.52
C GLN A 73 11.13 -8.18 2.64
N TYR A 74 9.86 -8.44 2.91
CA TYR A 74 8.84 -7.42 3.20
C TYR A 74 8.42 -7.56 4.67
N ILE A 75 8.68 -6.53 5.45
CA ILE A 75 8.38 -6.49 6.88
C ILE A 75 7.10 -5.66 7.09
N PRO A 76 6.06 -6.19 7.76
CA PRO A 76 4.86 -5.42 8.06
C PRO A 76 5.20 -4.22 8.94
N VAL A 77 4.73 -3.05 8.53
CA VAL A 77 4.86 -1.81 9.30
C VAL A 77 3.64 -1.67 10.21
N ARG A 78 3.88 -1.39 11.49
CA ARG A 78 2.82 -1.04 12.42
C ARG A 78 2.62 0.47 12.37
N LEU A 79 1.41 0.87 12.00
CA LEU A 79 0.97 2.25 12.17
C LEU A 79 0.57 2.41 13.63
N ASP A 80 1.53 2.81 14.46
CA ASP A 80 1.25 3.16 15.84
C ASP A 80 0.38 4.42 15.82
N SER A 81 -0.88 4.25 16.23
CA SER A 81 -1.89 5.32 16.31
C SER A 81 -1.66 6.21 17.52
#